data_AF-A0A3N4PEW4-F1
#
_entry.id   AF-A0A3N4PEW4-F1
#
_cell.length_a   1.000
_cell.length_b   1.000
_cell.length_c   1.000
_cell.angle_alpha   90.00
_cell.angle_beta   90.00
_cell.angle_gamma   90.00
#
_symmetry.space_group_name_H-M   'P 1'
#
loop_
_entity.id
_entity.type
_entity.pdbx_description
1 polymer ?
#
loop_
_entity_poly.entity_id
_entity_poly.type
_entity_poly.pdbx_seq_one_letter_code
_entity_poly.pdbx_strand_id
1 'polypeptide(L)'
;MNYKQFQTRIEYWEKIFFTSIIYSKYGADFEIYAIDENSNAKSRIFICYADNEAEAHRLVDQFSAWLPKINAGRKRLHSARQREEAQLPHE
;
A
#
# COMPACT_ATOMS: atom_id res chain seq x y z
N MET A 1 10.82 9.51 2.43
CA MET A 1 10.63 8.12 1.95
C MET A 1 10.77 8.08 0.43
N ASN A 2 11.47 7.12 -0.16
CA ASN A 2 11.55 6.94 -1.63
C ASN A 2 10.66 5.79 -2.14
N TYR A 3 10.54 5.63 -3.46
CA TYR A 3 9.67 4.61 -4.09
C TYR A 3 9.98 3.18 -3.62
N LYS A 4 11.26 2.78 -3.57
CA LYS A 4 11.64 1.42 -3.15
C LYS A 4 11.25 1.16 -1.70
N GLN A 5 11.51 2.11 -0.80
CA GLN A 5 11.13 2.02 0.61
C GLN A 5 9.61 1.88 0.77
N PHE A 6 8.85 2.70 0.03
CA PHE A 6 7.39 2.62 0.02
C PHE A 6 6.91 1.27 -0.52
N GLN A 7 7.45 0.80 -1.64
CA GLN A 7 7.12 -0.50 -2.22
C GLN A 7 7.36 -1.64 -1.22
N THR A 8 8.55 -1.73 -0.62
CA THR A 8 8.85 -2.77 0.37
C THR A 8 7.87 -2.73 1.55
N ARG A 9 7.47 -1.53 2.00
CA ARG A 9 6.53 -1.38 3.10
C ARG A 9 5.12 -1.86 2.75
N ILE A 10 4.67 -1.61 1.52
CA ILE A 10 3.37 -2.07 1.02
C ILE A 10 3.38 -3.59 0.77
N GLU A 11 4.46 -4.12 0.20
CA GLU A 11 4.62 -5.55 -0.10
C GLU A 11 4.73 -6.42 1.16
N TYR A 12 5.26 -5.89 2.26
CA TYR A 12 5.29 -6.57 3.56
C TYR A 12 3.89 -7.04 4.02
N TRP A 13 2.83 -6.34 3.62
CA TRP A 13 1.44 -6.71 3.92
C TRP A 13 0.83 -7.53 2.78
N GLU A 14 1.35 -8.73 2.58
CA GLU A 14 1.00 -9.61 1.45
C GLU A 14 -0.50 -9.94 1.36
N LYS A 15 -1.21 -9.92 2.49
CA LYS A 15 -2.64 -10.23 2.59
C LYS A 15 -3.56 -9.00 2.47
N ILE A 16 -3.01 -7.80 2.44
CA ILE A 16 -3.79 -6.55 2.36
C ILE A 16 -3.58 -5.91 0.99
N PHE A 17 -4.68 -5.54 0.35
CA PHE A 17 -4.69 -4.78 -0.90
C PHE A 17 -5.09 -3.34 -0.60
N PHE A 18 -4.11 -2.52 -0.23
CA PHE A 18 -4.36 -1.11 -0.01
C PHE A 18 -4.88 -0.45 -1.30
N THR A 19 -5.92 0.36 -1.16
CA THR A 19 -6.60 1.05 -2.25
C THR A 19 -6.31 2.54 -2.25
N SER A 20 -6.04 3.12 -1.07
CA SER A 20 -5.90 4.55 -0.90
C SER A 20 -4.83 4.91 0.12
N ILE A 21 -4.30 6.12 0.00
CA ILE A 21 -3.36 6.73 0.95
C ILE A 21 -4.05 7.95 1.55
N ILE A 22 -3.99 8.08 2.86
CA ILE A 22 -4.55 9.22 3.59
C ILE A 22 -3.53 9.78 4.56
N TYR A 23 -3.69 11.04 4.92
CA TYR A 23 -3.03 11.59 6.09
C TYR A 23 -4.05 11.87 7.19
N SER A 24 -3.57 11.95 8.43
CA SER A 24 -4.36 12.38 9.57
C SER A 24 -3.49 13.21 10.49
N LYS A 25 -4.07 14.28 11.00
CA LYS A 25 -3.42 15.12 12.00
C LYS A 25 -3.70 14.53 13.38
N TYR A 26 -2.64 14.19 14.11
CA TYR A 26 -2.73 13.75 15.49
C TYR A 26 -1.90 14.69 16.37
N GLY A 27 -2.57 15.61 17.07
CA GLY A 27 -1.89 16.67 17.81
C GLY A 27 -1.11 17.61 16.88
N ALA A 28 0.21 17.64 17.04
CA ALA A 28 1.12 18.43 16.21
C ALA A 28 1.64 17.67 14.98
N ASP A 29 1.49 16.34 14.95
CA ASP A 29 2.07 15.48 13.94
C ASP A 29 1.10 15.20 12.78
N PHE A 30 1.67 15.00 11.59
CA PHE A 30 0.93 14.58 10.40
C PHE A 30 1.33 13.15 10.04
N GLU A 31 0.40 12.22 10.16
CA GLU A 31 0.65 10.81 9.98
C GLU A 31 0.06 10.31 8.67
N ILE A 32 0.88 9.64 7.87
CA ILE A 32 0.50 9.07 6.59
C ILE A 32 0.19 7.59 6.75
N TYR A 33 -0.90 7.15 6.13
CA TYR A 33 -1.38 5.78 6.23
C TYR A 33 -1.81 5.22 4.88
N ALA A 34 -1.64 3.92 4.71
CA ALA A 34 -2.26 3.15 3.64
C ALA A 34 -3.52 2.46 4.18
N ILE A 35 -4.61 2.54 3.41
CA ILE A 35 -5.90 1.96 3.78
C ILE A 35 -6.41 1.02 2.69
N ASP A 36 -7.11 -0.01 3.12
CA ASP A 36 -7.94 -0.85 2.26
C ASP A 36 -9.40 -0.44 2.47
N GLU A 37 -9.90 0.44 1.60
CA GLU A 37 -11.29 0.92 1.64
C GLU A 37 -12.30 -0.15 1.22
N ASN A 38 -11.85 -1.18 0.52
CA ASN A 38 -12.71 -2.29 0.11
C ASN A 38 -12.94 -3.28 1.25
N SER A 39 -12.07 -3.27 2.26
CA SER A 39 -12.19 -4.14 3.42
C SER A 39 -13.09 -3.52 4.50
N ASN A 40 -14.11 -4.29 4.90
CA ASN A 40 -14.95 -3.96 6.07
C ASN A 40 -14.13 -3.77 7.37
N ALA A 41 -12.93 -4.33 7.43
CA ALA A 41 -12.06 -4.23 8.60
C ALA A 41 -11.39 -2.85 8.77
N LYS A 42 -11.55 -1.92 7.80
CA LYS A 42 -10.90 -0.59 7.81
C LYS A 42 -9.40 -0.69 8.11
N SER A 43 -8.74 -1.67 7.51
CA SER A 43 -7.32 -1.93 7.73
C SER A 43 -6.52 -0.68 7.35
N ARG A 44 -5.93 -0.06 8.38
CA ARG A 44 -5.14 1.16 8.25
C ARG A 44 -3.75 0.90 8.79
N ILE A 45 -2.74 1.06 7.93
CA ILE A 45 -1.36 0.81 8.27
C ILE A 45 -0.56 2.10 8.19
N PHE A 46 0.21 2.39 9.23
CA PHE A 46 1.07 3.55 9.32
C PHE A 46 2.25 3.47 8.34
N ILE A 47 2.52 4.56 7.62
CA ILE A 47 3.54 4.65 6.56
C ILE A 47 4.67 5.63 6.90
N CYS A 48 4.40 6.81 7.43
CA CYS A 48 5.43 7.73 7.95
C CYS A 48 4.78 8.96 8.58
N TYR A 49 5.59 9.73 9.29
CA TYR A 49 5.26 11.12 9.63
C TYR A 49 5.59 12.05 8.46
N ALA A 50 4.95 13.22 8.45
CA ALA A 50 5.28 14.38 7.64
C ALA A 50 5.51 15.58 8.57
N ASP A 51 6.42 16.47 8.20
CA ASP A 51 6.84 17.57 9.07
C ASP A 51 5.77 18.67 9.17
N ASN A 52 4.92 18.77 8.15
CA ASN A 52 3.82 19.74 8.09
C ASN A 52 2.73 19.26 7.13
N GLU A 53 1.60 19.98 7.12
CA GLU A 53 0.45 19.64 6.29
C GLU A 53 0.76 19.67 4.78
N ALA A 54 1.54 20.65 4.31
CA ALA A 54 1.90 20.74 2.89
C ALA A 54 2.75 19.55 2.44
N GLU A 55 3.69 19.10 3.28
CA GLU A 55 4.43 17.87 3.04
C GLU A 55 3.51 16.64 3.10
N ALA A 56 2.58 16.58 4.04
CA ALA A 56 1.62 15.48 4.15
C ALA A 56 0.80 15.32 2.86
N HIS A 57 0.26 16.42 2.32
CA HIS A 57 -0.42 16.42 1.02
C HIS A 57 0.49 15.92 -0.11
N ARG A 58 1.72 16.44 -0.19
CA ARG A 58 2.69 16.02 -1.22
C ARG A 58 3.01 14.52 -1.14
N LEU A 59 3.16 13.98 0.06
CA LEU A 59 3.42 12.56 0.29
C LEU A 59 2.20 11.70 -0.06
N VAL A 60 1.00 12.14 0.29
CA VAL A 60 -0.25 11.47 -0.10
C VAL A 60 -0.37 11.40 -1.62
N ASP A 61 -0.17 12.51 -2.32
CA ASP A 61 -0.23 12.54 -3.80
C ASP A 61 0.82 11.62 -4.43
N GLN A 62 2.05 11.69 -3.93
CA GLN A 62 3.15 10.87 -4.41
C GLN A 62 2.90 9.37 -4.21
N PHE A 63 2.48 8.97 -3.01
CA PHE A 63 2.23 7.57 -2.69
C PHE A 63 0.98 7.05 -3.39
N SER A 64 -0.06 7.88 -3.55
CA SER A 64 -1.26 7.54 -4.32
C SER A 64 -0.93 7.31 -5.79
N ALA A 65 0.02 8.05 -6.36
CA ALA A 65 0.49 7.81 -7.73
C ALA A 65 1.33 6.52 -7.88
N TRP A 66 1.95 6.04 -6.80
CA TRP A 66 2.78 4.84 -6.79
C TRP A 66 1.99 3.57 -6.48
N LEU A 67 0.99 3.65 -5.62
CA LEU A 67 0.20 2.51 -5.16
C LEU A 67 -0.40 1.66 -6.30
N PRO A 68 -1.00 2.23 -7.36
CA PRO A 68 -1.49 1.44 -8.49
C PRO A 68 -0.41 0.66 -9.23
N LYS A 69 0.82 1.20 -9.31
CA LYS A 69 1.95 0.54 -9.98
C LYS A 69 2.38 -0.71 -9.20
N ILE A 70 2.43 -0.60 -7.88
CA ILE A 70 2.75 -1.70 -6.96
C ILE A 70 1.64 -2.76 -7.02
N ASN A 71 0.38 -2.32 -6.93
CA ASN A 71 -0.78 -3.22 -7.00
C ASN A 71 -0.86 -3.98 -8.35
N ALA A 72 -0.52 -3.33 -9.47
CA ALA A 72 -0.44 -3.99 -10.77
C ALA A 72 0.64 -5.07 -10.81
N GLY A 73 1.80 -4.84 -10.18
CA GLY A 73 2.84 -5.84 -10.00
C GLY A 73 2.34 -7.06 -9.20
N ARG A 74 1.68 -6.82 -8.07
CA ARG A 74 1.13 -7.88 -7.20
C ARG A 74 0.05 -8.70 -7.89
N LYS A 75 -0.86 -8.07 -8.65
CA LYS A 75 -1.87 -8.80 -9.43
C LYS A 75 -1.23 -9.75 -10.44
N ARG A 76 -0.20 -9.30 -11.17
CA ARG A 76 0.52 -10.17 -12.12
C ARG A 76 1.19 -11.36 -11.44
N LEU A 77 1.86 -11.13 -10.30
CA LEU A 77 2.50 -12.20 -9.53
C LEU A 77 1.49 -13.20 -8.98
N HIS A 78 0.37 -12.72 -8.43
CA HIS A 78 -0.69 -13.59 -7.91
C HIS A 78 -1.32 -14.43 -9.03
N SER A 79 -1.62 -13.83 -10.18
CA SER A 79 -2.15 -14.55 -11.34
C SER A 79 -1.15 -15.56 -11.92
N ALA A 80 0.16 -15.26 -11.89
CA ALA A 80 1.20 -16.19 -12.32
C ALA A 80 1.31 -17.39 -11.38
N ARG A 81 1.32 -17.13 -10.06
CA ARG A 81 1.37 -18.17 -9.03
C ARG A 81 0.16 -19.11 -9.08
N GLN A 82 -1.05 -18.57 -9.26
CA GLN A 82 -2.25 -19.38 -9.40
C GLN A 82 -2.24 -20.29 -10.64
N ARG A 83 -1.58 -19.86 -11.73
CA ARG A 83 -1.43 -20.69 -12.93
C ARG A 83 -0.43 -21.81 -12.72
N GLU A 84 0.67 -21.54 -12.02
CA GLU A 84 1.67 -22.56 -11.68
C GLU A 84 1.10 -23.62 -10.71
N GLU A 85 0.37 -23.19 -9.67
CA GLU A 85 -0.29 -24.10 -8.72
C GLU A 85 -1.40 -24.94 -9.38
N ALA A 86 -2.13 -24.39 -10.37
CA ALA A 86 -3.15 -25.14 -11.12
C ALA A 86 -2.55 -26.12 -12.15
N GLN A 87 -1.26 -26.02 -12.46
CA GLN A 87 -0.57 -26.86 -13.44
C GLN A 87 0.21 -28.03 -12.79
N LEU A 88 0.31 -28.06 -11.45
CA LEU A 88 0.90 -29.18 -10.71
C LEU A 88 -0.11 -30.32 -10.62
N PRO A 89 0.19 -31.52 -11.15
CA PRO A 89 -0.66 -32.69 -10.94
C PRO A 89 -0.69 -33.00 -9.44
N HIS A 90 -1.90 -33.09 -8.88
CA HIS A 90 -2.09 -33.76 -7.60
C HIS A 90 -1.76 -35.25 -7.81
N GLU A 91 -0.57 -35.67 -7.40
CA GLU A 91 -0.19 -37.08 -7.23
C GLU A 91 -0.94 -37.71 -6.05
#